data_AF-A0A3D5ZKC7-F1
#
_entry.id   AF-A0A3D5ZKC7-F1
#
_cell.length_a   1.000
_cell.length_b   1.000
_cell.length_c   1.000
_cell.angle_alpha   90.00
_cell.angle_beta   90.00
_cell.angle_gamma   90.00
#
_symmetry.space_group_name_H-M   'P 1'
#
loop_
_entity.id
_entity.type
_entity.pdbx_description
1 polymer ?
#
loop_
_entity_poly.entity_id
_entity_poly.type
_entity_poly.pdbx_seq_one_letter_code
_entity_poly.pdbx_strand_id
1 'polypeptide(L)'
;MSAKKATKTTLGVTVYVLIVLAIIAVVGLIFQLTNGFTDKVKTFYVTVDKTIVTDASGGYVITETRPLSGIVRNLSTDSNNKGYSLKVVPNKLDGKDFAFAVDGKTHTFQAEENFTAGFDITTDGDKFSIKPKGNGVTDILEQIYGDTVTSCDDKSYKDMFTLLVTSKDGKSVIKLNFSVSGRVTGVYFDKEVIWF
;
A
#
# COMPACT_ATOMS: atom_id res chain seq x y z
N MET A 1 50.99 -11.56 65.85
CA MET A 1 50.86 -10.84 64.56
C MET A 1 49.70 -11.43 63.79
N SER A 2 48.70 -10.61 63.43
CA SER A 2 47.48 -11.05 62.76
C SER A 2 47.60 -10.82 61.25
N ALA A 3 47.51 -11.87 60.44
CA ALA A 3 47.54 -11.76 58.99
C ALA A 3 46.09 -11.80 58.46
N LYS A 4 45.58 -10.65 58.01
CA LYS A 4 44.34 -10.57 57.22
C LYS A 4 44.54 -11.32 55.91
N LYS A 5 43.85 -12.44 55.71
CA LYS A 5 43.74 -13.09 54.40
C LYS A 5 42.93 -12.20 53.47
N ALA A 6 43.53 -11.84 52.34
CA ALA A 6 42.96 -10.96 51.33
C ALA A 6 41.70 -11.56 50.68
N THR A 7 40.63 -10.78 50.69
CA THR A 7 39.32 -11.02 50.06
C THR A 7 39.45 -10.99 48.53
N LYS A 8 39.97 -12.06 47.90
CA LYS A 8 40.08 -12.14 46.42
C LYS A 8 38.81 -12.66 45.73
N THR A 9 37.85 -13.19 46.48
CA THR A 9 36.65 -13.86 45.91
C THR A 9 35.51 -12.89 45.59
N THR A 10 35.41 -11.75 46.28
CA THR A 10 34.31 -10.78 46.11
C THR A 10 34.48 -9.87 44.90
N LEU A 11 35.72 -9.57 44.48
CA LEU A 11 35.99 -8.65 43.38
C LEU A 11 35.55 -9.22 42.01
N GLY A 12 35.78 -10.52 41.79
CA GLY A 12 35.37 -11.19 40.54
C GLY A 12 33.85 -11.31 40.40
N VAL A 13 33.15 -11.57 41.51
CA VAL A 13 31.68 -11.65 41.52
C VAL A 13 31.05 -10.29 41.25
N THR A 14 31.55 -9.21 41.84
CA THR A 14 31.02 -7.86 41.60
C THR A 14 31.18 -7.43 40.15
N VAL A 15 32.33 -7.70 39.52
CA VAL A 15 32.55 -7.39 38.09
C VAL A 15 31.62 -8.22 37.21
N TYR A 16 31.44 -9.50 37.52
CA TYR A 16 30.51 -10.37 36.78
C TYR A 16 29.06 -9.86 36.85
N VAL A 17 28.59 -9.47 38.04
CA VAL A 17 27.25 -8.91 38.23
C VAL A 17 27.07 -7.61 37.44
N LEU A 18 28.07 -6.73 37.42
CA LEU A 18 28.03 -5.48 36.64
C LEU A 18 27.96 -5.74 35.13
N ILE A 19 28.68 -6.74 34.61
CA ILE A 19 28.62 -7.12 33.19
C ILE A 19 27.23 -7.66 32.84
N VAL A 20 26.65 -8.52 33.68
CA VAL A 20 25.30 -9.05 33.45
C VAL A 20 24.25 -7.94 33.46
N LEU A 21 24.32 -7.01 34.40
CA LEU A 21 23.43 -5.84 34.44
C LEU A 21 23.58 -4.95 33.21
N ALA A 22 24.81 -4.73 32.72
CA ALA A 22 25.05 -3.99 31.50
C ALA A 22 24.43 -4.68 30.27
N ILE A 23 24.52 -6.00 30.17
CA ILE A 23 23.88 -6.77 29.08
C ILE A 23 22.36 -6.64 29.15
N ILE A 24 21.75 -6.79 30.34
CA ILE A 24 20.30 -6.65 30.52
C ILE A 24 19.85 -5.23 30.14
N ALA A 25 20.60 -4.20 30.52
CA ALA A 25 20.29 -2.83 30.14
C ALA A 25 20.33 -2.62 28.62
N VAL A 26 21.35 -3.16 27.93
CA VAL A 26 21.45 -3.09 26.47
C VAL A 26 20.29 -3.85 25.80
N VAL A 27 19.99 -5.07 26.25
CA VAL A 27 18.87 -5.87 25.73
C VAL A 27 17.53 -5.17 25.96
N GLY A 28 17.32 -4.60 27.15
CA GLY A 28 16.11 -3.84 27.49
C GLY A 28 15.94 -2.59 26.62
N LEU A 29 17.04 -1.90 26.31
CA LEU A 29 17.03 -0.73 25.43
C LEU A 29 16.70 -1.13 23.99
N ILE A 30 17.28 -2.21 23.46
CA ILE A 30 16.93 -2.74 22.14
C ILE A 30 15.48 -3.24 22.12
N PHE A 31 15.01 -3.89 23.19
CA PHE A 31 13.62 -4.33 23.35
C PHE A 31 12.67 -3.14 23.26
N GLN A 32 12.93 -2.04 23.96
CA GLN A 32 12.10 -0.83 23.91
C GLN A 32 12.10 -0.19 22.51
N LEU A 33 13.24 -0.23 21.80
CA LEU A 33 13.36 0.35 20.46
C LEU A 33 12.72 -0.50 19.34
N THR A 34 12.55 -1.80 19.55
CA THR A 34 12.08 -2.76 18.52
C THR A 34 10.66 -3.26 18.77
N ASN A 35 9.88 -2.57 19.61
CA ASN A 35 8.59 -3.07 20.11
C ASN A 35 8.70 -4.52 20.62
N GLY A 36 9.75 -4.78 21.40
CA GLY A 36 10.02 -6.07 22.00
C GLY A 36 10.49 -7.15 21.03
N PHE A 37 11.22 -6.78 19.97
CA PHE A 37 11.64 -7.68 18.89
C PHE A 37 10.47 -8.38 18.17
N THR A 38 9.25 -7.91 18.38
CA THR A 38 8.05 -8.52 17.78
C THR A 38 7.77 -7.99 16.37
N ASP A 39 8.24 -6.78 16.05
CA ASP A 39 8.18 -6.24 14.70
C ASP A 39 9.11 -7.03 13.79
N LYS A 40 8.52 -7.96 13.02
CA LYS A 40 9.24 -8.64 11.96
C LYS A 40 9.77 -7.58 11.00
N VAL A 41 11.09 -7.59 10.78
CA VAL A 41 11.72 -6.77 9.73
C VAL A 41 10.91 -6.94 8.46
N LYS A 42 10.37 -5.83 7.93
CA LYS A 42 9.55 -5.89 6.72
C LYS A 42 10.43 -6.28 5.54
N THR A 43 10.30 -7.53 5.12
CA THR A 43 11.05 -8.06 3.99
C THR A 43 10.37 -7.79 2.66
N PHE A 44 9.10 -7.38 2.65
CA PHE A 44 8.32 -7.11 1.46
C PHE A 44 8.01 -5.61 1.35
N TYR A 45 8.41 -4.97 0.25
CA TYR A 45 8.18 -3.55 -0.01
C TYR A 45 8.03 -3.26 -1.50
N VAL A 46 7.43 -2.13 -1.84
CA VAL A 46 7.30 -1.65 -3.21
C VAL A 46 8.04 -0.33 -3.35
N THR A 47 8.77 -0.15 -4.44
CA THR A 47 9.34 1.14 -4.82
C THR A 47 8.50 1.74 -5.95
N VAL A 48 7.94 2.93 -5.72
CA VAL A 48 7.24 3.74 -6.73
C VAL A 48 7.97 5.07 -6.80
N ASP A 49 8.39 5.51 -8.00
CA ASP A 49 9.12 6.77 -8.20
C ASP A 49 10.28 6.99 -7.21
N LYS A 50 11.08 5.93 -6.97
CA LYS A 50 12.20 5.88 -6.02
C LYS A 50 11.80 5.99 -4.53
N THR A 51 10.52 6.10 -4.22
CA THR A 51 10.00 6.09 -2.85
C THR A 51 9.66 4.66 -2.42
N ILE A 52 10.12 4.27 -1.23
CA ILE A 52 9.82 2.95 -0.65
C ILE A 52 8.50 3.01 0.11
N VAL A 53 7.59 2.10 -0.23
CA VAL A 53 6.30 1.90 0.42
C VAL A 53 6.30 0.54 1.12
N THR A 54 6.02 0.52 2.42
CA THR A 54 6.06 -0.72 3.23
C THR A 54 4.71 -1.14 3.82
N ASP A 55 3.69 -0.27 3.77
CA ASP A 55 2.31 -0.56 4.19
C ASP A 55 1.31 -0.01 3.18
N ALA A 56 1.20 1.31 3.16
CA ALA A 56 0.27 2.02 2.32
C ALA A 56 0.87 3.36 1.87
N SER A 57 0.50 3.77 0.66
CA SER A 57 0.77 5.10 0.13
C SER A 57 -0.41 5.53 -0.74
N GLY A 58 -0.64 6.84 -0.88
CA GLY A 58 -1.76 7.39 -1.64
C GLY A 58 -1.38 8.67 -2.37
N GLY A 59 -2.32 9.21 -3.14
CA GLY A 59 -2.14 10.41 -3.96
C GLY A 59 -1.61 10.13 -5.36
N TYR A 60 -1.48 8.87 -5.77
CA TYR A 60 -1.12 8.54 -7.14
C TYR A 60 -2.26 8.91 -8.08
N VAL A 61 -1.92 9.44 -9.25
CA VAL A 61 -2.89 9.77 -10.30
C VAL A 61 -2.44 9.10 -11.58
N ILE A 62 -3.27 8.22 -12.12
CA ILE A 62 -2.96 7.48 -13.34
C ILE A 62 -3.88 7.86 -14.48
N THR A 63 -3.36 7.71 -15.69
CA THR A 63 -4.09 7.86 -16.96
C THR A 63 -3.61 6.77 -17.92
N GLU A 64 -4.26 6.60 -19.07
CA GLU A 64 -3.82 5.63 -20.09
C GLU A 64 -2.36 5.86 -20.55
N THR A 65 -1.89 7.11 -20.50
CA THR A 65 -0.55 7.54 -20.90
C THR A 65 0.42 7.71 -19.74
N ARG A 66 -0.07 7.69 -18.49
CA ARG A 66 0.73 7.80 -17.26
C ARG A 66 0.36 6.65 -16.33
N PRO A 67 0.88 5.43 -16.61
CA PRO A 67 0.64 4.28 -15.75
C PRO A 67 1.30 4.45 -14.37
N LEU A 68 0.73 3.83 -13.35
CA LEU A 68 1.44 3.63 -12.08
C LEU A 68 2.36 2.41 -12.25
N SER A 69 3.66 2.63 -12.08
CA SER A 69 4.66 1.56 -12.18
C SER A 69 5.42 1.43 -10.87
N GLY A 70 5.80 0.21 -10.53
CA GLY A 70 6.56 -0.04 -9.31
C GLY A 70 7.45 -1.26 -9.41
N ILE A 71 8.37 -1.36 -8.46
CA ILE A 71 9.29 -2.51 -8.31
C ILE A 71 9.02 -3.15 -6.96
N VAL A 72 8.64 -4.41 -6.96
CA VAL A 72 8.39 -5.22 -5.78
C VAL A 72 9.69 -5.86 -5.31
N ARG A 73 9.99 -5.73 -4.03
CA ARG A 73 11.19 -6.31 -3.41
C ARG A 73 10.77 -7.24 -2.29
N ASN A 74 11.28 -8.47 -2.32
CA ASN A 74 11.15 -9.43 -1.24
C ASN A 74 12.55 -9.88 -0.79
N LEU A 75 12.93 -9.57 0.44
CA LEU A 75 14.19 -9.96 1.07
C LEU A 75 14.14 -11.37 1.70
N SER A 76 13.02 -12.08 1.55
CA SER A 76 12.90 -13.48 1.96
C SER A 76 13.95 -14.36 1.27
N THR A 77 14.67 -15.16 2.06
CA THR A 77 15.63 -16.15 1.57
C THR A 77 14.97 -17.40 0.99
N ASP A 78 13.69 -17.62 1.31
CA ASP A 78 12.88 -18.70 0.75
C ASP A 78 12.51 -18.40 -0.71
N SER A 79 13.08 -19.17 -1.64
CA SER A 79 12.87 -19.05 -3.07
C SER A 79 11.42 -19.31 -3.50
N ASN A 80 10.64 -20.06 -2.69
CA ASN A 80 9.23 -20.31 -2.97
C ASN A 80 8.37 -19.06 -2.81
N ASN A 81 8.85 -18.07 -2.05
CA ASN A 81 8.16 -16.79 -1.80
C ASN A 81 8.53 -15.69 -2.80
N LYS A 82 9.25 -16.04 -3.88
CA LYS A 82 9.55 -15.12 -4.97
C LYS A 82 8.32 -14.88 -5.84
N GLY A 83 7.96 -13.62 -6.03
CA GLY A 83 6.81 -13.18 -6.82
C GLY A 83 5.77 -12.46 -5.98
N TYR A 84 4.74 -11.99 -6.65
CA TYR A 84 3.64 -11.24 -6.06
C TYR A 84 2.40 -11.33 -6.95
N SER A 85 1.25 -10.94 -6.40
CA SER A 85 0.00 -10.76 -7.14
C SER A 85 -0.49 -9.33 -7.00
N LEU A 86 -1.30 -8.93 -7.97
CA LEU A 86 -1.90 -7.61 -8.06
C LEU A 86 -3.43 -7.76 -8.11
N LYS A 87 -4.13 -6.98 -7.30
CA LYS A 87 -5.59 -6.87 -7.34
C LYS A 87 -5.99 -5.41 -7.14
N VAL A 88 -6.91 -4.92 -7.94
CA VAL A 88 -7.51 -3.59 -7.74
C VAL A 88 -8.84 -3.74 -7.01
N VAL A 89 -9.03 -2.97 -5.95
CA VAL A 89 -10.23 -2.94 -5.11
C VAL A 89 -10.65 -1.48 -4.88
N PRO A 90 -11.88 -1.19 -4.44
CA PRO A 90 -12.22 0.18 -4.07
C PRO A 90 -11.49 0.54 -2.78
N ASN A 91 -11.00 1.78 -2.71
CA ASN A 91 -10.57 2.35 -1.45
C ASN A 91 -11.81 2.87 -0.71
N LYS A 92 -12.21 2.14 0.34
CA LYS A 92 -13.40 2.44 1.11
C LYS A 92 -13.16 3.66 2.00
N LEU A 93 -13.72 4.80 1.61
CA LEU A 93 -13.66 6.05 2.33
C LEU A 93 -15.07 6.46 2.74
N ASP A 94 -15.21 6.85 4.02
CA ASP A 94 -16.50 7.26 4.57
C ASP A 94 -17.07 8.46 3.78
N GLY A 95 -18.37 8.40 3.50
CA GLY A 95 -19.07 9.40 2.70
C GLY A 95 -18.64 9.52 1.22
N LYS A 96 -17.86 8.58 0.69
CA LYS A 96 -17.43 8.57 -0.74
C LYS A 96 -18.10 7.48 -1.58
N ASP A 97 -18.94 6.66 -0.98
CA ASP A 97 -19.68 5.65 -1.73
C ASP A 97 -20.76 6.28 -2.60
N PHE A 98 -21.10 5.63 -3.71
CA PHE A 98 -22.13 6.11 -4.64
C PHE A 98 -22.82 4.94 -5.35
N ALA A 99 -24.08 5.17 -5.70
CA ALA A 99 -24.85 4.24 -6.52
C ALA A 99 -24.59 4.50 -8.01
N PHE A 100 -24.57 3.43 -8.80
CA PHE A 100 -24.52 3.46 -10.26
C PHE A 100 -25.48 2.40 -10.81
N ALA A 101 -25.82 2.50 -12.10
CA ALA A 101 -26.72 1.53 -12.73
C ALA A 101 -26.03 0.78 -13.87
N VAL A 102 -26.21 -0.54 -13.89
CA VAL A 102 -25.77 -1.46 -14.95
C VAL A 102 -27.01 -2.15 -15.49
N ASP A 103 -27.32 -1.98 -16.78
CA ASP A 103 -28.54 -2.54 -17.39
C ASP A 103 -29.82 -2.27 -16.54
N GLY A 104 -29.92 -1.03 -16.02
CA GLY A 104 -31.04 -0.60 -15.18
C GLY A 104 -31.05 -1.14 -13.73
N LYS A 105 -30.12 -2.01 -13.33
CA LYS A 105 -29.98 -2.51 -11.96
C LYS A 105 -29.04 -1.61 -11.17
N THR A 106 -29.42 -1.28 -9.94
CA THR A 106 -28.59 -0.45 -9.06
C THR A 106 -27.50 -1.27 -8.37
N HIS A 107 -26.27 -0.77 -8.46
CA HIS A 107 -25.08 -1.25 -7.78
C HIS A 107 -24.47 -0.12 -6.93
N THR A 108 -23.51 -0.47 -6.08
CA THR A 108 -22.84 0.47 -5.19
C THR A 108 -21.33 0.33 -5.30
N PHE A 109 -20.62 1.43 -5.49
CA PHE A 109 -19.20 1.42 -5.87
C PHE A 109 -18.30 0.74 -4.84
N GLN A 110 -18.41 1.09 -3.55
CA GLN A 110 -17.57 0.49 -2.50
C GLN A 110 -18.02 -0.92 -2.08
N ALA A 111 -19.15 -1.41 -2.61
CA ALA A 111 -19.58 -2.80 -2.42
C ALA A 111 -18.86 -3.76 -3.38
N GLU A 112 -18.40 -3.26 -4.53
CA GLU A 112 -17.63 -4.06 -5.49
C GLU A 112 -16.28 -4.50 -4.89
N GLU A 113 -15.90 -5.76 -5.08
CA GLU A 113 -14.71 -6.33 -4.43
C GLU A 113 -13.51 -6.44 -5.35
N ASN A 114 -13.73 -6.29 -6.67
CA ASN A 114 -12.68 -6.50 -7.64
C ASN A 114 -12.84 -5.63 -8.89
N PHE A 115 -12.01 -4.59 -8.98
CA PHE A 115 -11.96 -3.70 -10.12
C PHE A 115 -10.88 -4.08 -11.15
N THR A 116 -10.15 -5.19 -10.92
CA THR A 116 -8.96 -5.55 -11.70
C THR A 116 -9.22 -5.62 -13.21
N ALA A 117 -10.42 -6.06 -13.63
CA ALA A 117 -10.78 -6.17 -15.05
C ALA A 117 -10.79 -4.81 -15.80
N GLY A 118 -11.06 -3.71 -15.08
CA GLY A 118 -11.07 -2.35 -15.62
C GLY A 118 -9.69 -1.73 -15.84
N PHE A 119 -8.61 -2.50 -15.64
CA PHE A 119 -7.24 -2.04 -15.80
C PHE A 119 -6.43 -2.98 -16.67
N ASP A 120 -5.51 -2.41 -17.44
CA ASP A 120 -4.41 -3.17 -18.06
C ASP A 120 -3.28 -3.28 -17.04
N ILE A 121 -2.94 -4.50 -16.66
CA ILE A 121 -1.88 -4.80 -15.70
C ILE A 121 -0.83 -5.65 -16.39
N THR A 122 0.42 -5.19 -16.35
CA THR A 122 1.57 -5.95 -16.85
C THR A 122 2.57 -6.19 -15.72
N THR A 123 3.20 -7.35 -15.76
CA THR A 123 4.26 -7.75 -14.81
C THR A 123 5.46 -8.27 -15.57
N ASP A 124 6.65 -7.81 -15.20
CA ASP A 124 7.94 -8.27 -15.73
C ASP A 124 8.91 -8.51 -14.57
N GLY A 125 9.04 -9.76 -14.16
CA GLY A 125 9.85 -10.15 -13.00
C GLY A 125 9.37 -9.48 -11.71
N ASP A 126 10.16 -8.52 -11.22
CA ASP A 126 9.88 -7.74 -10.02
C ASP A 126 9.11 -6.42 -10.31
N LYS A 127 8.88 -6.09 -11.57
CA LYS A 127 8.24 -4.83 -11.98
C LYS A 127 6.78 -5.04 -12.34
N PHE A 128 5.96 -4.05 -12.03
CA PHE A 128 4.60 -3.96 -12.56
C PHE A 128 4.32 -2.60 -13.18
N SER A 129 3.31 -2.56 -14.02
CA SER A 129 2.69 -1.35 -14.53
C SER A 129 1.18 -1.55 -14.59
N ILE A 130 0.42 -0.55 -14.16
CA ILE A 130 -1.04 -0.52 -14.21
C ILE A 130 -1.52 0.78 -14.86
N LYS A 131 -2.47 0.68 -15.79
CA LYS A 131 -3.18 1.81 -16.38
C LYS A 131 -4.68 1.51 -16.49
N PRO A 132 -5.56 2.51 -16.41
CA PRO A 132 -6.98 2.31 -16.62
C PRO A 132 -7.24 1.90 -18.07
N LYS A 133 -8.30 1.12 -18.29
CA LYS A 133 -8.90 0.93 -19.60
C LYS A 133 -9.96 2.03 -19.76
N GLY A 134 -9.67 3.03 -20.58
CA GLY A 134 -10.50 4.22 -20.72
C GLY A 134 -10.05 5.38 -19.82
N ASN A 135 -10.89 6.42 -19.78
CA ASN A 135 -10.61 7.73 -19.24
C ASN A 135 -11.36 8.03 -17.93
N GLY A 136 -12.20 7.15 -17.40
CA GLY A 136 -12.95 7.47 -16.20
C GLY A 136 -13.50 6.27 -15.45
N VAL A 137 -14.20 6.54 -14.35
CA VAL A 137 -14.85 5.51 -13.55
C VAL A 137 -15.94 4.77 -14.34
N THR A 138 -16.67 5.47 -15.22
CA THR A 138 -17.67 4.87 -16.10
C THR A 138 -17.03 3.82 -17.00
N ASP A 139 -15.99 4.16 -17.76
CA ASP A 139 -15.27 3.21 -18.62
C ASP A 139 -14.74 2.00 -17.84
N ILE A 140 -14.18 2.22 -16.65
CA ILE A 140 -13.67 1.15 -15.78
C ILE A 140 -14.79 0.20 -15.37
N LEU A 141 -15.94 0.73 -14.97
CA LEU A 141 -17.11 -0.07 -14.59
C LEU A 141 -17.67 -0.83 -15.81
N GLU A 142 -17.75 -0.21 -16.98
CA GLU A 142 -18.17 -0.89 -18.22
C GLU A 142 -17.24 -2.05 -18.57
N GLN A 143 -15.93 -1.91 -18.36
CA GLN A 143 -14.98 -3.01 -18.55
C GLN A 143 -15.14 -4.16 -17.54
N ILE A 144 -15.66 -3.88 -16.34
CA ILE A 144 -15.90 -4.89 -15.30
C ILE A 144 -17.20 -5.64 -15.58
N TYR A 145 -18.26 -4.93 -15.96
CA TYR A 145 -19.59 -5.50 -16.13
C TYR A 145 -19.86 -5.99 -17.56
N GLY A 146 -19.14 -5.46 -18.55
CA GLY A 146 -19.36 -5.79 -19.97
C GLY A 146 -20.62 -5.17 -20.58
N ASP A 147 -21.25 -4.24 -19.86
CA ASP A 147 -22.51 -3.57 -20.21
C ASP A 147 -22.42 -2.06 -19.94
N THR A 148 -23.34 -1.30 -20.52
CA THR A 148 -23.43 0.16 -20.33
C THR A 148 -23.66 0.51 -18.87
N VAL A 149 -22.86 1.46 -18.37
CA VAL A 149 -22.96 1.97 -17.00
C VAL A 149 -23.43 3.42 -17.00
N THR A 150 -24.31 3.78 -16.07
CA THR A 150 -24.84 5.14 -15.93
C THR A 150 -24.85 5.62 -14.48
N SER A 151 -25.11 6.92 -14.28
CA SER A 151 -25.21 7.59 -12.98
C SER A 151 -23.88 7.74 -12.20
N CYS A 152 -22.73 7.67 -12.88
CA CYS A 152 -21.42 7.76 -12.25
C CYS A 152 -20.42 8.76 -12.87
N ASP A 153 -20.80 9.51 -13.91
CA ASP A 153 -19.86 10.29 -14.73
C ASP A 153 -19.02 11.31 -13.94
N ASP A 154 -19.58 11.91 -12.89
CA ASP A 154 -18.90 12.89 -12.03
C ASP A 154 -18.65 12.38 -10.60
N LYS A 155 -18.59 11.06 -10.42
CA LYS A 155 -18.44 10.45 -9.09
C LYS A 155 -17.00 10.08 -8.74
N SER A 156 -16.05 10.35 -9.63
CA SER A 156 -14.62 10.12 -9.37
C SER A 156 -14.14 10.92 -8.17
N TYR A 157 -13.31 10.30 -7.32
CA TYR A 157 -12.73 10.97 -6.17
C TYR A 157 -11.26 10.60 -5.98
N LYS A 158 -10.54 11.44 -5.22
CA LYS A 158 -9.13 11.20 -4.92
C LYS A 158 -8.97 9.86 -4.20
N ASP A 159 -8.00 9.07 -4.66
CA ASP A 159 -7.60 7.80 -4.07
C ASP A 159 -8.76 6.79 -4.05
N MET A 160 -9.63 6.78 -5.07
CA MET A 160 -10.81 5.90 -5.10
C MET A 160 -10.52 4.41 -5.27
N PHE A 161 -9.35 4.07 -5.81
CA PHE A 161 -8.92 2.69 -5.99
C PHE A 161 -7.72 2.38 -5.11
N THR A 162 -7.57 1.12 -4.75
CA THR A 162 -6.37 0.59 -4.11
C THR A 162 -5.82 -0.56 -4.95
N LEU A 163 -4.56 -0.46 -5.36
CA LEU A 163 -3.80 -1.61 -5.84
C LEU A 163 -3.23 -2.35 -4.63
N LEU A 164 -3.68 -3.59 -4.45
CA LEU A 164 -3.13 -4.54 -3.48
C LEU A 164 -1.97 -5.27 -4.14
N VAL A 165 -0.75 -4.99 -3.66
CA VAL A 165 0.45 -5.75 -4.02
C VAL A 165 0.69 -6.79 -2.94
N THR A 166 0.43 -8.05 -3.24
CA THR A 166 0.43 -9.14 -2.25
C THR A 166 1.62 -10.05 -2.48
N SER A 167 2.36 -10.38 -1.42
CA SER A 167 3.44 -11.36 -1.49
C SER A 167 2.89 -12.72 -1.94
N LYS A 168 3.73 -13.52 -2.60
CA LYS A 168 3.31 -14.84 -3.12
C LYS A 168 2.71 -15.77 -2.05
N ASP A 169 3.16 -15.67 -0.81
CA ASP A 169 2.63 -16.45 0.32
C ASP A 169 1.39 -15.83 0.98
N GLY A 170 0.91 -14.68 0.49
CA GLY A 170 -0.27 -13.98 0.99
C GLY A 170 -0.08 -13.26 2.32
N LYS A 171 1.12 -13.32 2.93
CA LYS A 171 1.33 -12.81 4.30
C LYS A 171 1.57 -11.31 4.37
N SER A 172 2.02 -10.70 3.28
CA SER A 172 2.30 -9.27 3.19
C SER A 172 1.44 -8.65 2.10
N VAL A 173 0.78 -7.54 2.41
CA VAL A 173 -0.04 -6.78 1.46
C VAL A 173 0.34 -5.32 1.57
N ILE A 174 0.76 -4.73 0.45
CA ILE A 174 1.04 -3.29 0.34
C ILE A 174 -0.07 -2.64 -0.48
N LYS A 175 -0.55 -1.50 0.00
CA LYS A 175 -1.68 -0.76 -0.58
C LYS A 175 -1.19 0.49 -1.27
N LEU A 176 -1.43 0.62 -2.58
CA LEU A 176 -1.17 1.85 -3.32
C LEU A 176 -2.51 2.44 -3.72
N ASN A 177 -2.92 3.53 -3.06
CA ASN A 177 -4.17 4.21 -3.34
C ASN A 177 -3.98 5.20 -4.48
N PHE A 178 -4.87 5.16 -5.46
CA PHE A 178 -4.74 5.99 -6.66
C PHE A 178 -6.08 6.48 -7.20
N SER A 179 -6.00 7.55 -7.96
CA SER A 179 -7.11 8.16 -8.70
C SER A 179 -6.93 7.93 -10.19
N VAL A 180 -8.03 7.82 -10.92
CA VAL A 180 -8.02 7.85 -12.38
C VAL A 180 -8.46 9.23 -12.81
N SER A 181 -7.59 9.95 -13.53
CA SER A 181 -7.94 11.25 -14.08
C SER A 181 -8.44 11.06 -15.51
N GLY A 182 -9.66 11.53 -15.77
CA GLY A 182 -10.11 11.71 -17.13
C GLY A 182 -9.47 12.89 -17.82
N ARG A 183 -9.59 12.89 -19.15
CA ARG A 183 -9.36 14.10 -19.94
C ARG A 183 -10.47 15.09 -19.59
N VAL A 184 -10.11 16.33 -19.24
CA VAL A 184 -11.07 17.44 -19.23
C VAL A 184 -11.52 17.63 -20.67
N THR A 185 -12.74 17.25 -21.00
CA THR A 185 -13.29 17.34 -22.36
C THR A 185 -13.87 18.72 -22.69
N GLY A 186 -14.02 19.60 -21.70
CA GLY A 186 -14.41 20.99 -21.90
C GLY A 186 -14.49 21.79 -20.60
N VAL A 187 -14.25 23.09 -20.71
CA VAL A 187 -14.59 24.08 -19.68
C VAL A 187 -15.74 24.89 -20.26
N TYR A 188 -16.93 24.78 -19.66
CA TYR A 188 -18.07 25.61 -20.03
C TYR A 188 -18.11 26.83 -19.12
N PHE A 189 -17.95 28.00 -19.71
CA PHE A 189 -18.17 29.26 -19.00
C PHE A 189 -19.65 29.59 -19.05
N ASP A 190 -20.21 29.83 -17.86
CA ASP A 190 -21.52 30.45 -17.74
C ASP A 190 -21.43 31.90 -18.24
N LYS A 191 -22.04 32.16 -19.40
CA LYS A 191 -21.95 33.46 -20.07
C LYS A 191 -22.68 34.56 -19.30
N GLU A 192 -23.49 34.23 -18.30
CA GLU A 192 -24.26 35.21 -17.53
C GLU A 192 -23.42 35.97 -16.48
N VAL A 193 -22.18 35.55 -16.22
CA VAL A 193 -21.32 36.12 -15.17
C VAL A 193 -20.07 36.82 -15.73
N ILE A 194 -19.86 36.81 -17.05
CA ILE A 194 -18.71 37.48 -17.67
C ILE A 194 -19.07 38.95 -17.91
N TRP A 195 -18.65 39.84 -17.02
CA TRP A 195 -18.66 41.29 -17.25
C TRP A 195 -17.36 41.67 -17.96
N PHE A 196 -17.46 42.21 -19.17
CA PHE A 196 -16.35 42.84 -19.92
C PHE A 196 -16.38 44.36 -19.78
#